data_AF-A0A9W4WLU8-F1
#
_entry.id   AF-A0A9W4WLU8-F1
#
_cell.length_a   1.000
_cell.length_b   1.000
_cell.length_c   1.000
_cell.angle_alpha   90.00
_cell.angle_beta   90.00
_cell.angle_gamma   90.00
#
_symmetry.space_group_name_H-M   'P 1'
#
loop_
_entity.id
_entity.type
_entity.pdbx_description
1 polymer ?
#
loop_
_entity_poly.entity_id
_entity_poly.type
_entity_poly.pdbx_seq_one_letter_code
_entity_poly.pdbx_strand_id
1 'polypeptide(L)'
;MKFYPKAEKSSLAYHLKEYKLDNKLNMHIHHMFKYYERVLKETNTTTAEQMREIVEYCIIDTISCQRLMVKCNAINEYREVVSVAFISLYDSHYFAIEMKMQNLLSAETVKYPGAYVFLLYTESLKKRDKNFHEINFKYNEELLIRRNSLKRHLALLNDRKEELEKKISLTEARGEDVTDVLKSENSSVSFIIACLNAKSLALKVYINTFYSEAGNSRFPFFL
;
A
#
# COMPACT_ATOMS: atom_id res chain seq x y z
N MET A 1 13.89 1.87 7.67
CA MET A 1 12.54 1.46 8.12
C MET A 1 12.22 0.16 7.39
N LYS A 2 12.14 -0.97 8.10
CA LYS A 2 11.93 -2.31 7.49
C LYS A 2 10.59 -2.32 6.78
N PHE A 3 10.58 -2.62 5.48
CA PHE A 3 9.37 -2.53 4.65
C PHE A 3 8.33 -3.61 4.93
N TYR A 4 8.69 -4.71 5.59
CA TYR A 4 7.77 -5.66 6.20
C TYR A 4 8.47 -6.32 7.39
N PRO A 5 7.78 -6.69 8.48
CA PRO A 5 8.37 -7.50 9.53
C PRO A 5 8.88 -8.83 8.94
N LYS A 6 10.10 -9.25 9.34
CA LYS A 6 10.72 -10.51 8.89
C LYS A 6 9.78 -11.69 9.22
N ALA A 7 9.53 -12.54 8.22
CA ALA A 7 9.10 -13.95 8.14
C ALA A 7 8.28 -14.65 9.26
N GLU A 8 8.25 -14.19 10.52
CA GLU A 8 7.58 -14.90 11.62
C GLU A 8 6.08 -14.58 11.74
N LYS A 9 5.57 -13.67 10.89
CA LYS A 9 4.29 -12.96 11.14
C LYS A 9 3.51 -12.66 9.85
N SER A 10 3.20 -13.69 9.07
CA SER A 10 2.43 -13.59 7.81
C SER A 10 1.00 -14.13 7.89
N SER A 11 0.57 -14.63 9.05
CA SER A 11 -0.77 -15.20 9.19
C SER A 11 -1.83 -14.11 9.26
N LEU A 12 -3.01 -14.36 8.69
CA LEU A 12 -4.17 -13.48 8.82
C LEU A 12 -4.47 -13.14 10.29
N ALA A 13 -4.37 -14.14 11.18
CA ALA A 13 -4.59 -13.98 12.62
C ALA A 13 -3.63 -12.94 13.23
N TYR A 14 -2.37 -12.96 12.81
CA TYR A 14 -1.37 -12.01 13.28
C TYR A 14 -1.74 -10.58 12.88
N HIS A 15 -2.05 -10.35 11.60
CA HIS A 15 -2.40 -9.02 11.12
C HIS A 15 -3.73 -8.53 11.69
N LEU A 16 -4.73 -9.38 11.83
CA LEU A 16 -5.99 -9.01 12.48
C LEU A 16 -5.76 -8.52 13.92
N LYS A 17 -4.90 -9.20 14.68
CA LYS A 17 -4.52 -8.77 16.03
C LYS A 17 -3.75 -7.44 16.03
N GLU A 18 -2.83 -7.26 15.09
CA GLU A 18 -2.05 -6.02 14.93
C GLU A 18 -2.95 -4.80 14.66
N TYR A 19 -4.01 -4.98 13.87
CA TYR A 19 -4.96 -3.94 13.52
C TYR A 19 -6.21 -3.89 14.42
N LYS A 20 -6.26 -4.68 15.50
CA LYS A 20 -7.37 -4.76 16.47
C LYS A 20 -8.72 -5.12 15.82
N LEU A 21 -8.72 -6.17 14.99
CA LEU A 21 -9.89 -6.70 14.29
C LEU A 21 -10.17 -8.12 14.82
N ASP A 22 -11.00 -8.28 15.86
CA ASP A 22 -11.08 -9.51 16.69
C ASP A 22 -11.95 -10.66 16.14
N ASN A 23 -12.25 -10.71 14.84
CA ASN A 23 -13.18 -11.69 14.27
C ASN A 23 -12.48 -12.84 13.53
N LYS A 24 -11.66 -13.65 14.22
CA LYS A 24 -11.13 -14.88 13.62
C LYS A 24 -11.61 -16.14 14.32
N LEU A 25 -12.37 -16.96 13.60
CA LEU A 25 -12.56 -18.37 13.91
C LEU A 25 -11.35 -19.16 13.44
N ASN A 26 -10.87 -20.11 14.24
CA ASN A 26 -9.70 -20.91 13.88
C ASN A 26 -10.13 -22.36 13.66
N MET A 27 -10.24 -22.77 12.40
CA MET A 27 -10.57 -24.15 12.04
C MET A 27 -9.31 -24.88 11.59
N HIS A 28 -8.94 -25.94 12.31
CA HIS A 28 -7.78 -26.74 11.94
C HIS A 28 -8.06 -27.51 10.64
N ILE A 29 -7.11 -27.55 9.71
CA ILE A 29 -7.28 -28.16 8.38
C ILE A 29 -7.76 -29.62 8.47
N HIS A 30 -7.18 -30.42 9.38
CA HIS A 30 -7.62 -31.81 9.62
C HIS A 30 -9.10 -31.92 10.04
N HIS A 31 -9.62 -30.94 10.78
CA HIS A 31 -11.01 -30.92 11.19
C HIS A 31 -11.94 -30.68 10.00
N MET A 32 -11.57 -29.73 9.13
CA MET A 32 -12.29 -29.43 7.90
C MET A 32 -12.33 -30.64 6.95
N PHE A 33 -11.19 -31.31 6.73
CA PHE A 33 -11.16 -32.52 5.89
C PHE A 33 -12.01 -33.66 6.46
N LYS A 34 -12.02 -33.85 7.78
CA LYS A 34 -12.87 -34.84 8.43
C LYS A 34 -14.36 -34.61 8.15
N TYR A 35 -14.79 -33.35 8.10
CA TYR A 35 -16.18 -32.99 7.80
C TYR A 35 -16.52 -33.25 6.33
N TYR A 36 -15.62 -32.88 5.40
CA TYR A 36 -15.78 -33.23 3.99
C TYR A 36 -15.89 -34.74 3.78
N GLU A 37 -15.00 -35.54 4.40
CA GLU A 37 -15.05 -37.01 4.29
C GLU A 37 -16.34 -37.62 4.84
N ARG A 38 -16.89 -37.05 5.92
CA ARG A 38 -18.15 -37.52 6.52
C ARG A 38 -19.35 -37.27 5.62
N VAL A 39 -19.43 -36.08 5.04
CA VAL A 39 -20.52 -35.69 4.13
C VAL A 39 -20.55 -36.56 2.87
N LEU A 40 -19.38 -37.00 2.41
CA LEU A 40 -19.27 -37.92 1.27
C LEU A 40 -19.77 -39.35 1.59
N LYS A 41 -19.74 -39.75 2.87
CA LYS A 41 -20.17 -41.08 3.30
C LYS A 41 -21.65 -41.12 3.64
N GLU A 42 -22.15 -40.11 4.33
CA GLU A 42 -23.53 -40.08 4.84
C GLU A 42 -24.08 -38.65 4.78
N THR A 43 -25.37 -38.52 4.45
CA THR A 43 -26.07 -37.23 4.42
C THR A 43 -27.13 -37.21 5.51
N ASN A 44 -26.81 -36.57 6.63
CA ASN A 44 -27.70 -36.41 7.78
C ASN A 44 -27.63 -34.97 8.33
N THR A 45 -28.50 -34.66 9.29
CA THR A 45 -28.58 -33.32 9.90
C THR A 45 -27.25 -32.87 10.52
N THR A 46 -26.49 -33.78 11.14
CA THR A 46 -25.18 -33.50 11.73
C THR A 46 -24.13 -33.16 10.68
N THR A 47 -24.08 -33.87 9.54
CA THR A 47 -23.17 -33.51 8.44
C THR A 47 -23.53 -32.18 7.79
N ALA A 48 -24.82 -31.81 7.78
CA ALA A 48 -25.25 -30.49 7.33
C ALA A 48 -24.81 -29.37 8.29
N GLU A 49 -24.83 -29.61 9.61
CA GLU A 49 -24.27 -28.69 10.62
C GLU A 49 -22.77 -28.50 10.44
N GLN A 50 -22.02 -29.58 10.25
CA GLN A 50 -20.58 -29.55 9.99
C GLN A 50 -20.22 -28.73 8.75
N MET A 51 -21.00 -28.85 7.67
CA MET A 51 -20.82 -28.02 6.49
C MET A 51 -21.18 -26.55 6.74
N ARG A 52 -22.21 -26.27 7.54
CA ARG A 52 -22.52 -24.89 7.94
C ARG A 52 -21.36 -24.25 8.69
N GLU A 53 -20.73 -24.98 9.61
CA GLU A 53 -19.54 -24.48 10.34
C GLU A 53 -18.38 -24.15 9.39
N ILE A 54 -18.12 -24.99 8.38
CA ILE A 54 -17.07 -24.72 7.37
C ILE A 54 -17.41 -23.45 6.59
N VAL A 55 -18.65 -23.32 6.14
CA VAL A 55 -19.10 -22.14 5.38
C VAL A 55 -18.97 -20.87 6.22
N GLU A 56 -19.38 -20.92 7.49
CA GLU A 56 -19.26 -19.79 8.42
C GLU A 56 -17.79 -19.39 8.61
N TYR A 57 -16.90 -20.36 8.81
CA TYR A 57 -15.45 -20.11 8.86
C TYR A 57 -14.94 -19.40 7.59
N CYS A 58 -15.30 -19.89 6.40
CA CYS A 58 -14.89 -19.29 5.13
C CYS A 58 -15.41 -17.85 4.94
N ILE A 59 -16.67 -17.60 5.34
CA ILE A 59 -17.28 -16.27 5.28
C ILE A 59 -16.53 -15.30 6.19
N ILE A 60 -16.26 -15.72 7.43
CA ILE A 60 -15.58 -14.89 8.42
C ILE A 60 -14.16 -14.56 7.99
N ASP A 61 -13.38 -15.53 7.50
CA ASP A 61 -12.03 -15.29 7.00
C ASP A 61 -12.05 -14.33 5.79
N THR A 62 -13.02 -14.47 4.88
CA THR A 62 -13.17 -13.57 3.72
C THR A 62 -13.48 -12.14 4.15
N ILE A 63 -14.45 -11.95 5.05
CA ILE A 63 -14.82 -10.63 5.57
C ILE A 63 -13.65 -10.00 6.34
N SER A 64 -12.93 -10.80 7.12
CA SER A 64 -11.76 -10.35 7.88
C SER A 64 -10.62 -9.88 6.97
N CYS A 65 -10.35 -10.59 5.87
CA CYS A 65 -9.41 -10.14 4.84
C CYS A 65 -9.83 -8.80 4.22
N GLN A 66 -11.10 -8.64 3.86
CA GLN A 66 -11.62 -7.40 3.29
C GLN A 66 -11.50 -6.22 4.26
N ARG A 67 -11.89 -6.43 5.54
CA ARG A 67 -11.74 -5.43 6.60
C ARG A 67 -10.30 -5.01 6.79
N LEU A 68 -9.38 -5.96 6.77
CA LEU A 68 -7.95 -5.69 6.85
C LEU A 68 -7.46 -4.85 5.65
N MET A 69 -7.84 -5.20 4.41
CA MET A 69 -7.48 -4.42 3.22
C MET A 69 -7.96 -2.97 3.29
N VAL A 70 -9.19 -2.76 3.76
CA VAL A 70 -9.76 -1.42 3.97
C VAL A 70 -8.99 -0.68 5.07
N LYS A 71 -8.72 -1.34 6.20
CA LYS A 71 -8.00 -0.74 7.34
C LYS A 71 -6.57 -0.34 6.97
N CYS A 72 -5.90 -1.13 6.14
CA CYS A 72 -4.57 -0.86 5.64
C CYS A 72 -4.55 0.17 4.49
N ASN A 73 -5.71 0.59 3.97
CA ASN A 73 -5.80 1.50 2.84
C ASN A 73 -5.04 1.02 1.58
N ALA A 74 -4.87 -0.30 1.43
CA ALA A 74 -3.92 -0.90 0.49
C ALA A 74 -4.21 -0.53 -0.97
N ILE A 75 -5.50 -0.51 -1.37
CA ILE A 75 -5.89 -0.15 -2.75
C ILE A 75 -5.48 1.29 -3.07
N ASN A 76 -5.67 2.22 -2.15
CA ASN A 76 -5.30 3.62 -2.37
C ASN A 76 -3.78 3.78 -2.48
N GLU A 77 -3.00 3.05 -1.68
CA GLU A 77 -1.54 3.02 -1.85
C GLU A 77 -1.13 2.55 -3.25
N TYR A 78 -1.73 1.45 -3.74
CA TYR A 78 -1.48 0.98 -5.09
C TYR A 78 -1.90 1.99 -6.17
N ARG A 79 -3.05 2.66 -6.01
CA ARG A 79 -3.51 3.70 -6.95
C ARG A 79 -2.55 4.88 -7.03
N GLU A 80 -1.97 5.30 -5.92
CA GLU A 80 -0.98 6.38 -5.93
C GLU A 80 0.34 5.94 -6.59
N VAL A 81 0.77 4.69 -6.37
CA VAL A 81 1.93 4.12 -7.08
C VAL A 81 1.67 4.06 -8.58
N VAL A 82 0.49 3.60 -9.00
CA VAL A 82 0.04 3.60 -10.41
C VAL A 82 0.11 4.99 -11.02
N SER A 83 -0.44 6.00 -10.34
CA SER A 83 -0.48 7.36 -10.82
C SER A 83 0.91 7.98 -10.99
N VAL A 84 1.88 7.56 -10.18
CA VAL A 84 3.27 8.03 -10.28
C VAL A 84 4.03 7.24 -11.34
N ALA A 85 3.88 5.92 -11.38
CA ALA A 85 4.71 5.05 -12.22
C ALA A 85 4.17 4.82 -13.64
N PHE A 86 2.97 5.31 -13.97
CA PHE A 86 2.30 5.08 -15.26
C PHE A 86 2.15 3.59 -15.62
N ILE A 87 1.73 2.79 -14.64
CA ILE A 87 1.52 1.34 -14.78
C ILE A 87 0.08 0.95 -14.50
N SER A 88 -0.35 -0.26 -14.88
CA SER A 88 -1.68 -0.72 -14.49
C SER A 88 -1.77 -1.00 -12.99
N LEU A 89 -2.99 -0.95 -12.43
CA LEU A 89 -3.22 -1.34 -11.02
C LEU A 89 -2.80 -2.79 -10.76
N TYR A 90 -3.02 -3.66 -11.73
CA TYR A 90 -2.56 -5.05 -11.71
C TYR A 90 -1.03 -5.11 -11.54
N ASP A 91 -0.28 -4.39 -12.38
CA ASP A 91 1.18 -4.41 -12.32
C ASP A 91 1.71 -3.83 -11.02
N SER A 92 1.01 -2.85 -10.45
CA SER A 92 1.38 -2.28 -9.15
C SER A 92 1.29 -3.28 -8.00
N HIS A 93 0.42 -4.28 -8.11
CA HIS A 93 0.22 -5.31 -7.10
C HIS A 93 1.15 -6.51 -7.32
N TYR A 94 1.27 -6.98 -8.56
CA TYR A 94 1.99 -8.22 -8.88
C TYR A 94 3.49 -8.04 -9.12
N PHE A 95 3.91 -6.92 -9.71
CA PHE A 95 5.30 -6.73 -10.10
C PHE A 95 6.11 -5.94 -9.09
N ALA A 96 7.39 -6.28 -9.02
CA ALA A 96 8.37 -5.63 -8.18
C ALA A 96 8.53 -4.14 -8.54
N ILE A 97 9.12 -3.38 -7.63
CA ILE A 97 9.25 -1.92 -7.77
C ILE A 97 10.09 -1.56 -9.01
N GLU A 98 11.02 -2.41 -9.44
CA GLU A 98 11.89 -2.18 -10.60
C GLU A 98 11.11 -1.86 -11.89
N MET A 99 10.05 -2.61 -12.21
CA MET A 99 9.22 -2.35 -13.41
C MET A 99 8.53 -0.98 -13.33
N LYS A 100 8.20 -0.53 -12.12
CA LYS A 100 7.55 0.77 -11.86
C LYS A 100 8.54 1.92 -12.10
N MET A 101 9.82 1.70 -11.78
CA MET A 101 10.89 2.66 -12.06
C MET A 101 11.17 2.78 -13.55
N GLN A 102 11.25 1.64 -14.27
CA GLN A 102 11.54 1.63 -15.70
C GLN A 102 10.48 2.39 -16.51
N ASN A 103 9.21 2.19 -16.20
CA ASN A 103 8.12 2.88 -16.90
C ASN A 103 8.12 4.39 -16.60
N LEU A 104 8.37 4.80 -15.36
CA LEU A 104 8.47 6.23 -15.05
C LEU A 104 9.69 6.88 -15.71
N LEU A 105 10.85 6.25 -15.67
CA LEU A 105 12.05 6.74 -16.36
C LEU A 105 11.78 6.91 -17.85
N SER A 106 11.07 5.96 -18.46
CA SER A 106 10.67 6.02 -19.87
C SER A 106 9.66 7.15 -20.14
N ALA A 107 8.73 7.43 -19.22
CA ALA A 107 7.80 8.54 -19.36
C ALA A 107 8.49 9.91 -19.24
N GLU A 108 9.44 10.05 -18.31
CA GLU A 108 10.21 11.28 -18.15
C GLU A 108 11.18 11.52 -19.32
N THR A 109 11.68 10.46 -19.96
CA THR A 109 12.55 10.61 -21.14
C THR A 109 11.80 11.09 -22.39
N VAL A 110 10.51 10.80 -22.49
CA VAL A 110 9.63 11.35 -23.52
C VAL A 110 9.30 12.83 -23.26
N LYS A 111 9.15 13.22 -21.99
CA LYS A 111 8.84 14.60 -21.58
C LYS A 111 10.04 15.55 -21.65
N TYR A 112 11.24 15.02 -21.45
CA TYR A 112 12.51 15.73 -21.61
C TYR A 112 13.34 15.05 -22.71
N PRO A 113 13.24 15.49 -23.97
CA PRO A 113 13.86 14.84 -25.13
C PRO A 113 15.38 14.67 -25.03
N GLY A 114 16.06 15.39 -24.14
CA GLY A 114 17.49 15.21 -23.85
C GLY A 114 17.85 13.88 -23.17
N ALA A 115 16.88 13.14 -22.63
CA ALA A 115 17.13 11.86 -21.98
C ALA A 115 17.14 10.67 -22.96
N TYR A 116 16.60 10.83 -24.18
CA TYR A 116 16.79 9.87 -25.29
C TYR A 116 18.27 9.72 -25.64
N VAL A 117 19.04 10.81 -25.53
CA VAL A 117 20.49 10.78 -25.76
C VAL A 117 21.16 9.81 -24.78
N PHE A 118 20.70 9.72 -23.53
CA PHE A 118 21.32 8.90 -22.48
C PHE A 118 20.97 7.40 -22.57
N LEU A 119 19.71 7.06 -22.88
CA LEU A 119 19.27 5.66 -23.06
C LEU A 119 19.98 4.97 -24.24
N LEU A 120 20.14 5.66 -25.38
CA LEU A 120 20.91 5.14 -26.52
C LEU A 120 22.44 5.20 -26.31
N TYR A 121 22.94 6.16 -25.50
CA TYR A 121 24.36 6.22 -25.16
C TYR A 121 24.80 5.09 -24.24
N THR A 122 23.97 4.65 -23.29
CA THR A 122 24.36 3.65 -22.28
C THR A 122 24.59 2.25 -22.86
N GLU A 123 23.79 1.81 -23.84
CA GLU A 123 24.07 0.57 -24.60
C GLU A 123 25.36 0.67 -25.42
N SER A 124 25.64 1.86 -25.96
CA SER A 124 26.83 2.15 -26.78
C SER A 124 28.11 2.33 -25.94
N LEU A 125 28.00 2.80 -24.70
CA LEU A 125 29.09 3.11 -23.77
C LEU A 125 29.49 1.93 -22.87
N LYS A 126 28.67 0.89 -22.70
CA LYS A 126 29.12 -0.38 -22.09
C LYS A 126 30.37 -0.98 -22.78
N LYS A 127 30.66 -0.56 -24.02
CA LYS A 127 31.85 -0.95 -24.78
C LYS A 127 33.07 -0.03 -24.57
N ARG A 128 32.95 1.11 -23.89
CA ARG A 128 34.04 2.09 -23.77
C ARG A 128 34.18 2.56 -22.32
N ASP A 129 35.25 2.10 -21.71
CA ASP A 129 35.77 2.41 -20.38
C ASP A 129 36.03 3.92 -20.23
N LYS A 130 35.00 4.71 -19.88
CA LYS A 130 35.12 6.17 -19.64
C LYS A 130 34.24 6.63 -18.48
N ASN A 131 34.82 7.55 -17.69
CA ASN A 131 34.28 8.15 -16.48
C ASN A 131 32.88 8.74 -16.66
N PHE A 132 32.01 8.43 -15.69
CA PHE A 132 30.62 8.86 -15.61
C PHE A 132 30.54 10.36 -15.29
N HIS A 133 29.76 11.11 -16.07
CA HIS A 133 29.34 12.45 -15.68
C HIS A 133 28.21 12.34 -14.68
N GLU A 134 28.31 13.07 -13.56
CA GLU A 134 27.31 13.18 -12.51
C GLU A 134 25.96 13.62 -13.12
N ILE A 135 25.02 12.69 -13.26
CA ILE A 135 23.67 12.99 -13.71
C ILE A 135 22.92 13.57 -12.52
N ASN A 136 22.84 14.89 -12.44
CA ASN A 136 21.93 15.52 -11.49
C ASN A 136 20.49 15.34 -12.00
N PHE A 137 19.78 14.36 -11.43
CA PHE A 137 18.37 14.10 -11.73
C PHE A 137 17.49 15.20 -11.12
N LYS A 138 17.37 16.32 -11.82
CA LYS A 138 16.47 17.44 -11.48
C LYS A 138 15.04 17.00 -11.11
N TYR A 139 14.57 15.91 -11.73
CA TYR A 139 13.29 15.28 -11.41
C TYR A 139 13.20 14.72 -9.97
N ASN A 140 14.27 14.14 -9.43
CA ASN A 140 14.27 13.64 -8.06
C ASN A 140 14.20 14.79 -7.04
N GLU A 141 14.83 15.93 -7.33
CA GLU A 141 14.68 17.14 -6.50
C GLU A 141 13.23 17.63 -6.51
N GLU A 142 12.57 17.65 -7.68
CA GLU A 142 11.14 17.99 -7.79
C GLU A 142 10.25 17.03 -7.00
N LEU A 143 10.50 15.72 -7.06
CA LEU A 143 9.76 14.73 -6.27
C LEU A 143 10.00 14.89 -4.76
N LEU A 144 11.22 15.25 -4.34
CA LEU A 144 11.55 15.54 -2.95
C LEU A 144 10.84 16.81 -2.46
N ILE A 145 10.83 17.87 -3.28
CA ILE A 145 10.08 19.11 -3.00
C ILE A 145 8.58 18.80 -2.87
N ARG A 146 8.03 18.01 -3.80
CA ARG A 146 6.62 17.58 -3.77
C ARG A 146 6.32 16.78 -2.50
N ARG A 147 7.18 15.85 -2.12
CA ARG A 147 7.08 15.07 -0.87
C ARG A 147 7.06 15.99 0.36
N ASN A 148 7.95 16.97 0.42
CA ASN A 148 8.03 17.92 1.54
C ASN A 148 6.77 18.81 1.61
N SER A 149 6.24 19.22 0.45
CA SER A 149 4.96 19.92 0.38
C SER A 149 3.81 19.06 0.91
N LEU A 150 3.72 17.78 0.54
CA LEU A 150 2.70 16.86 1.05
C LEU A 150 2.81 16.67 2.57
N LYS A 151 4.02 16.56 3.11
CA LYS A 151 4.24 16.47 4.57
C LYS A 151 3.73 17.69 5.32
N ARG A 152 3.90 18.90 4.76
CA ARG A 152 3.37 20.14 5.37
C ARG A 152 1.84 20.13 5.40
N HIS A 153 1.20 19.79 4.28
CA HIS A 153 -0.26 19.68 4.23
C HIS A 153 -0.80 18.60 5.17
N LEU A 154 -0.08 17.49 5.31
CA LEU A 154 -0.43 16.41 6.22
C LEU A 154 -0.41 16.88 7.69
N ALA A 155 0.60 17.65 8.10
CA ALA A 155 0.68 18.22 9.44
C ALA A 155 -0.55 19.09 9.75
N LEU A 156 -0.87 20.03 8.85
CA LEU A 156 -2.03 20.91 8.98
C LEU A 156 -3.36 20.14 9.10
N LEU A 157 -3.52 19.06 8.32
CA LEU A 157 -4.74 18.25 8.37
C LEU A 157 -4.82 17.39 9.64
N ASN A 158 -3.68 16.92 10.17
CA ASN A 158 -3.66 16.22 11.45
C ASN A 158 -4.08 17.16 12.59
N ASP A 159 -3.62 18.41 12.58
CA ASP A 159 -4.03 19.42 13.57
C ASP A 159 -5.56 19.65 13.50
N ARG A 160 -6.09 19.85 12.28
CA ARG A 160 -7.54 19.99 12.06
C ARG A 160 -8.33 18.76 12.51
N LYS A 161 -7.81 17.56 12.29
CA LYS A 161 -8.44 16.32 12.72
C LYS A 161 -8.52 16.25 14.25
N GLU A 162 -7.44 16.59 14.95
CA GLU A 162 -7.42 16.63 16.41
C GLU A 162 -8.44 17.63 16.97
N GLU A 163 -8.59 18.81 16.35
CA GLU A 163 -9.62 19.78 16.71
C GLU A 163 -11.04 19.23 16.52
N LEU A 164 -11.31 18.53 15.42
CA LEU A 164 -12.61 17.92 15.15
C LEU A 164 -12.93 16.81 16.13
N GLU A 165 -11.96 15.95 16.45
CA GLU A 165 -12.11 14.88 17.45
C GLU A 165 -12.42 15.45 18.84
N LYS A 166 -11.72 16.52 19.25
CA LYS A 166 -12.03 17.25 20.50
C LYS A 166 -13.45 17.80 20.52
N LYS A 167 -13.92 18.39 19.41
CA LYS A 167 -15.30 18.90 19.29
C LYS A 167 -16.32 17.78 19.41
N ILE A 168 -16.10 16.65 18.73
CA ILE A 168 -16.96 15.47 18.81
C ILE A 168 -17.07 14.97 20.26
N SER A 169 -15.94 14.76 20.94
CA SER A 169 -15.95 14.31 22.34
C SER A 169 -16.62 15.31 23.29
N LEU A 170 -16.48 16.62 23.05
CA LEU A 170 -17.16 17.65 23.84
C LEU A 170 -18.68 17.60 23.66
N THR A 171 -19.17 17.45 22.43
CA THR A 171 -20.60 17.33 22.13
C THR A 171 -21.19 16.06 22.75
N GLU A 172 -20.49 14.93 22.64
CA GLU A 172 -20.89 13.67 23.28
C GLU A 172 -20.95 13.79 24.81
N ALA A 173 -19.97 14.47 25.43
CA ALA A 173 -19.94 14.68 26.88
C ALA A 173 -21.08 15.57 27.39
N ARG A 174 -21.65 16.43 26.53
CA ARG A 174 -22.83 17.25 26.83
C ARG A 174 -24.16 16.50 26.67
N GLY A 175 -24.12 15.25 26.18
CA GLY A 175 -25.32 14.48 25.86
C GLY A 175 -26.07 15.01 24.63
N GLU A 176 -25.43 15.88 23.84
CA GLU A 176 -25.97 16.37 22.58
C GLU A 176 -25.66 15.37 21.45
N ASP A 177 -26.58 15.21 20.50
CA ASP A 177 -26.28 14.38 19.32
C ASP A 177 -25.25 15.09 18.44
N VAL A 178 -24.18 14.36 18.12
CA VAL A 178 -23.12 14.86 17.24
C VAL A 178 -23.72 15.04 15.85
N THR A 179 -23.78 16.27 15.39
CA THR A 179 -24.34 16.63 14.07
C THR A 179 -23.73 15.77 12.96
N ASP A 180 -24.56 15.25 12.07
CA ASP A 180 -24.11 14.46 10.91
C ASP A 180 -23.05 15.19 10.07
N VAL A 181 -23.13 16.52 10.02
CA VAL A 181 -22.13 17.39 9.38
C VAL A 181 -20.75 17.20 10.00
N LEU A 182 -20.63 17.23 11.33
CA LEU A 182 -19.35 17.06 12.05
C LEU A 182 -18.77 15.65 11.86
N LYS A 183 -19.61 14.61 11.94
CA LYS A 183 -19.21 13.22 11.66
C LYS A 183 -18.69 13.09 10.22
N SER A 184 -19.40 13.67 9.26
CA SER A 184 -19.02 13.62 7.84
C SER A 184 -17.72 14.38 7.55
N GLU A 185 -17.49 15.53 8.20
CA GLU A 185 -16.27 16.32 8.03
C GLU A 185 -15.06 15.58 8.60
N ASN A 186 -15.18 14.99 9.80
CA ASN A 186 -14.10 14.19 10.40
C ASN A 186 -13.75 12.96 9.54
N SER A 187 -14.76 12.30 8.97
CA SER A 187 -14.58 11.19 8.03
C SER A 187 -13.84 11.65 6.77
N SER A 188 -14.25 12.79 6.19
CA SER A 188 -13.63 13.36 4.99
C SER A 188 -12.16 13.75 5.23
N VAL A 189 -11.86 14.44 6.33
CA VAL A 189 -10.49 14.81 6.71
C VAL A 189 -9.63 13.55 6.91
N SER A 190 -10.16 12.53 7.60
CA SER A 190 -9.47 11.25 7.78
C SER A 190 -9.16 10.55 6.45
N PHE A 191 -10.10 10.58 5.51
CA PHE A 191 -9.88 10.06 4.16
C PHE A 191 -8.78 10.81 3.42
N ILE A 192 -8.81 12.16 3.44
CA ILE A 192 -7.79 13.00 2.78
C ILE A 192 -6.39 12.73 3.37
N ILE A 193 -6.29 12.62 4.70
CA ILE A 193 -5.04 12.27 5.40
C ILE A 193 -4.50 10.93 4.89
N ALA A 194 -5.36 9.90 4.77
CA ALA A 194 -4.97 8.59 4.27
C ALA A 194 -4.45 8.67 2.82
N CYS A 195 -5.11 9.42 1.94
CA CYS A 195 -4.65 9.65 0.56
C CYS A 195 -3.30 10.38 0.50
N LEU A 196 -3.11 11.45 1.28
CA LEU A 196 -1.85 12.20 1.30
C LEU A 196 -0.69 11.38 1.87
N ASN A 197 -0.96 10.56 2.88
CA ASN A 197 0.01 9.60 3.42
C ASN A 197 0.44 8.59 2.34
N ALA A 198 -0.52 8.00 1.63
CA ALA A 198 -0.25 7.09 0.52
C ALA A 198 0.64 7.74 -0.56
N LYS A 199 0.31 8.98 -0.97
CA LYS A 199 1.13 9.76 -1.92
C LYS A 199 2.56 9.98 -1.43
N SER A 200 2.71 10.41 -0.17
CA SER A 200 4.02 10.65 0.43
C SER A 200 4.84 9.37 0.57
N LEU A 201 4.19 8.23 0.84
CA LEU A 201 4.83 6.92 0.89
C LEU A 201 5.27 6.45 -0.49
N ALA A 202 4.42 6.57 -1.51
CA ALA A 202 4.75 6.22 -2.90
C ALA A 202 5.99 6.99 -3.38
N LEU A 203 6.04 8.32 -3.14
CA LEU A 203 7.23 9.13 -3.41
C LEU A 203 8.46 8.66 -2.63
N LYS A 204 8.29 8.10 -1.43
CA LYS A 204 9.40 7.59 -0.59
C LYS A 204 10.02 6.36 -1.22
N VAL A 205 9.15 5.41 -1.54
CA VAL A 205 9.52 4.13 -2.12
C VAL A 205 10.26 4.41 -3.41
N TYR A 206 9.72 5.29 -4.25
CA TYR A 206 10.37 5.72 -5.48
C TYR A 206 11.77 6.29 -5.25
N ILE A 207 11.89 7.36 -4.43
CA ILE A 207 13.19 8.02 -4.18
C ILE A 207 14.21 7.01 -3.63
N ASN A 208 13.81 6.19 -2.65
CA ASN A 208 14.70 5.21 -2.05
C ASN A 208 15.12 4.11 -3.03
N THR A 209 14.19 3.61 -3.86
CA THR A 209 14.52 2.60 -4.88
C THR A 209 15.41 3.20 -5.95
N PHE A 210 15.18 4.44 -6.37
CA PHE A 210 16.04 5.13 -7.33
C PHE A 210 17.49 5.16 -6.86
N TYR A 211 17.73 5.69 -5.67
CA TYR A 211 19.09 5.80 -5.12
C TYR A 211 19.69 4.44 -4.77
N SER A 212 18.86 3.46 -4.40
CA SER A 212 19.31 2.08 -4.17
C SER A 212 19.81 1.42 -5.46
N GLU A 213 19.10 1.59 -6.58
CA GLU A 213 19.50 1.03 -7.88
C GLU A 213 20.61 1.86 -8.54
N ALA A 214 20.61 3.19 -8.37
CA ALA A 214 21.74 4.04 -8.77
C ALA A 214 23.02 3.72 -7.98
N GLY A 215 22.93 3.04 -6.84
CA GLY A 215 24.08 2.49 -6.11
C GLY A 215 24.47 1.05 -6.52
N ASN A 216 23.85 0.49 -7.55
CA ASN A 216 24.15 -0.85 -8.08
C ASN A 216 24.96 -0.73 -9.38
N SER A 217 26.20 -1.24 -9.39
CA SER A 217 27.11 -1.14 -10.56
C SER A 217 26.62 -1.85 -11.82
N ARG A 218 25.57 -2.68 -11.70
CA ARG A 218 24.90 -3.32 -12.84
C ARG A 218 23.78 -2.47 -13.44
N PHE A 219 23.33 -1.44 -12.74
CA PHE A 219 22.26 -0.56 -13.20
C PHE A 219 22.81 0.45 -14.22
N PRO A 220 22.10 0.73 -15.33
CA PRO A 220 22.57 1.66 -16.37
C PRO A 220 22.84 3.10 -15.90
N PHE A 221 22.35 3.46 -14.70
CA PHE A 221 22.48 4.78 -14.10
C PHE A 221 23.25 4.74 -12.76
N PHE A 222 24.24 3.84 -12.64
CA PHE A 222 25.11 3.79 -11.46
C PHE A 222 25.85 5.12 -11.25
N LEU A 223 25.76 5.70 -10.04
CA LEU A 223 26.42 6.94 -9.61
C LEU A 223 27.80 6.67 -8.98
#